data_AF-S7RY38-F1
#
_entry.id   AF-S7RY38-F1
#
_cell.length_a   1.000
_cell.length_b   1.000
_cell.length_c   1.000
_cell.angle_alpha   90.00
_cell.angle_beta   90.00
_cell.angle_gamma   90.00
#
_symmetry.space_group_name_H-M   'P 1'
#
loop_
_entity.id
_entity.type
_entity.pdbx_description
1 polymer ?
#
loop_
_entity_poly.entity_id
_entity_poly.type
_entity_poly.pdbx_seq_one_letter_code
_entity_poly.pdbx_strand_id
1 'polypeptide(L)'
;EYRLWCSQNNFVSMIKDDVEARKAQAATQQDQQTLDSHIRSTPRSSVITYSDESFKELAVKWLVRTDQPLSALEHPAFVDMIEMAAKA
;
A
#
# COMPACT_ATOMS: atom_id res chain seq x y z
N GLU A 1 -11.24 -17.61 46.01
CA GLU A 1 -10.53 -18.91 45.80
C GLU A 1 -9.88 -18.99 44.42
N TYR A 2 -10.63 -18.88 43.32
CA TYR A 2 -10.06 -18.92 41.94
C TYR A 2 -8.93 -17.93 41.67
N ARG A 3 -9.11 -16.64 42.00
CA ARG A 3 -8.06 -15.61 41.80
C ARG A 3 -6.76 -15.93 42.56
N LEU A 4 -6.89 -16.49 43.76
CA LEU A 4 -5.76 -16.89 44.61
C LEU A 4 -5.00 -18.08 44.01
N TRP A 5 -5.73 -19.07 43.48
CA TRP A 5 -5.16 -20.18 42.73
C TRP A 5 -4.43 -19.69 41.47
N CYS A 6 -5.02 -18.76 40.72
CA CYS A 6 -4.39 -18.16 39.54
C CYS A 6 -3.04 -17.50 39.89
N SER A 7 -3.00 -16.71 40.96
CA SER A 7 -1.75 -16.08 41.43
C SER A 7 -0.69 -17.10 41.86
N GLN A 8 -1.09 -18.19 42.53
CA GLN A 8 -0.17 -19.23 42.99
C GLN A 8 0.38 -20.10 41.85
N ASN A 9 -0.39 -20.26 40.77
CA ASN A 9 -0.03 -21.12 39.63
C ASN A 9 0.54 -20.33 38.43
N ASN A 10 0.88 -19.04 38.61
CA ASN A 10 1.30 -18.14 37.52
C ASN A 10 0.31 -18.13 36.34
N PHE A 11 -0.98 -18.26 36.63
CA PHE A 11 -2.03 -18.29 35.63
C PHE A 11 -2.74 -16.94 35.55
N VAL A 12 -3.01 -16.48 34.32
CA VAL A 12 -3.69 -15.21 34.09
C VAL A 12 -5.19 -15.39 34.28
N SER A 13 -5.78 -14.67 35.23
CA SER A 13 -7.24 -14.70 35.44
C SER A 13 -7.99 -14.20 34.19
N MET A 14 -8.84 -15.07 33.66
CA MET A 14 -9.76 -14.78 32.54
C MET A 14 -11.19 -14.50 32.99
N ILE A 15 -11.39 -14.19 34.27
CA ILE A 15 -12.67 -13.67 34.76
C ILE A 15 -12.94 -12.35 34.06
N LYS A 16 -14.21 -12.14 33.67
CA LYS A 16 -14.66 -10.96 32.93
C LYS A 16 -14.16 -9.66 33.56
N ASP A 17 -14.34 -9.49 34.87
CA ASP A 17 -13.90 -8.30 35.61
C ASP A 17 -12.38 -8.06 35.50
N ASP A 18 -11.57 -9.11 35.59
CA ASP A 18 -10.10 -9.00 35.56
C ASP A 18 -9.59 -8.73 34.13
N VAL A 19 -10.31 -9.21 33.12
CA VAL A 19 -10.08 -8.90 31.71
C VAL A 19 -10.45 -7.45 31.41
N GLU A 20 -11.60 -6.98 31.92
CA GLU A 20 -12.05 -5.59 31.77
C GLU A 20 -11.09 -4.61 32.46
N ALA A 21 -10.64 -4.92 33.67
CA ALA A 21 -9.63 -4.12 34.37
C ALA A 21 -8.32 -4.01 33.60
N ARG A 22 -7.82 -5.12 33.03
CA ARG A 22 -6.62 -5.09 32.17
C ARG A 22 -6.82 -4.28 30.90
N LYS A 23 -7.97 -4.40 30.24
CA LYS A 23 -8.29 -3.62 29.04
C LYS A 23 -8.35 -2.12 29.36
N ALA A 24 -8.93 -1.74 30.51
CA ALA A 24 -8.98 -0.34 30.94
C ALA A 24 -7.58 0.22 31.27
N GLN A 25 -6.71 -0.58 31.90
CA GLN A 25 -5.31 -0.22 32.15
C GLN A 25 -4.49 -0.14 30.85
N ALA A 26 -4.72 -1.05 29.90
CA ALA A 26 -4.06 -1.00 28.59
C ALA A 26 -4.54 0.21 27.77
N ALA A 27 -5.83 0.54 27.81
CA ALA A 27 -6.37 1.72 27.12
C ALA A 27 -5.84 3.04 27.68
N THR A 28 -5.43 3.10 28.95
CA THR A 28 -4.77 4.28 29.54
C THR A 28 -3.28 4.37 29.20
N GLN A 29 -2.66 3.26 28.78
CA GLN A 29 -1.23 3.20 28.42
C GLN A 29 -0.99 3.19 26.90
N GLN A 30 -2.01 2.83 26.11
CA GLN A 30 -1.96 2.84 24.66
C GLN A 30 -2.55 4.14 24.11
N ASP A 31 -1.73 5.18 24.04
CA ASP A 31 -1.84 6.08 22.89
C ASP A 31 -1.63 5.20 21.65
N GLN A 32 -2.70 4.94 20.91
CA GLN A 32 -2.65 4.21 19.67
C GLN A 32 -1.67 4.94 18.74
N GLN A 33 -0.43 4.46 18.65
CA GLN A 33 0.56 5.09 17.79
C GLN A 33 0.07 5.00 16.35
N THR A 34 -0.14 6.14 15.72
CA THR A 34 -0.40 6.19 14.29
C THR A 34 0.83 5.66 13.57
N LEU A 35 0.62 4.97 12.45
CA LEU A 35 1.69 4.39 11.63
C LEU A 35 2.65 5.46 11.08
N ASP A 36 2.36 6.75 11.26
CA ASP A 36 3.16 7.89 10.78
C ASP A 36 4.63 7.83 11.20
N SER A 37 4.92 7.32 12.40
CA SER A 37 6.30 7.17 12.91
C SER A 37 7.20 6.31 12.01
N HIS A 38 6.60 5.35 11.29
CA HIS A 38 7.32 4.40 10.45
C HIS A 38 7.07 4.59 8.95
N ILE A 39 6.21 5.54 8.55
CA ILE A 39 6.01 5.89 7.15
C ILE A 39 7.20 6.74 6.70
N ARG A 40 8.17 6.08 6.04
CA ARG A 40 9.22 6.76 5.29
C ARG A 40 8.66 7.09 3.92
N SER A 41 8.57 8.37 3.57
CA SER A 41 8.34 8.78 2.18
C SER A 41 9.48 8.25 1.32
N THR A 42 9.25 7.13 0.66
CA THR A 42 10.13 6.69 -0.41
C THR A 42 10.01 7.72 -1.54
N PRO A 43 11.12 8.21 -2.12
CA PRO A 43 11.02 9.00 -3.32
C PRO A 43 10.28 8.14 -4.33
N ARG A 44 9.09 8.60 -4.76
CA ARG A 44 8.31 7.93 -5.80
C ARG A 44 9.24 7.86 -7.00
N SER A 45 9.80 6.68 -7.27
CA SER A 45 10.72 6.44 -8.37
C SER A 45 10.08 7.08 -9.58
N SER A 46 10.73 8.11 -10.13
CA SER A 46 10.20 9.05 -11.12
C SER A 46 9.24 8.34 -12.08
N VAL A 47 7.95 8.34 -11.72
CA VAL A 47 6.92 7.90 -12.61
C VAL A 47 6.94 9.00 -13.65
N ILE A 48 7.31 8.67 -14.88
CA ILE A 48 7.18 9.60 -15.99
C ILE A 48 5.73 10.07 -15.92
N THR A 49 5.52 11.29 -15.44
CA THR A 49 4.18 11.81 -15.27
C THR A 49 3.56 11.84 -16.65
N TYR A 50 2.43 11.14 -16.80
CA TYR A 50 1.72 11.15 -18.07
C TYR A 50 1.39 12.59 -18.45
N SER A 51 1.94 13.03 -19.58
CA SER A 51 1.52 14.24 -20.27
C SER A 51 1.39 13.90 -21.75
N ASP A 52 0.42 14.49 -22.43
CA ASP A 52 0.20 14.22 -23.85
C ASP A 52 1.44 14.60 -24.70
N GLU A 53 2.18 15.63 -24.28
CA GLU A 53 3.41 16.05 -24.94
C GLU A 53 4.53 15.00 -24.78
N SER A 54 4.78 14.55 -23.55
CA SER A 54 5.78 13.51 -23.28
C SER A 54 5.42 12.18 -23.93
N PHE A 55 4.14 11.82 -23.97
CA PHE A 55 3.67 10.62 -24.66
C PHE A 55 3.93 10.71 -26.16
N LYS A 56 3.57 11.83 -26.81
CA LYS A 56 3.84 12.05 -28.25
C LYS A 56 5.33 11.97 -28.57
N GLU A 57 6.17 12.60 -27.76
CA GLU A 57 7.63 12.56 -27.95
C GLU A 57 8.18 11.12 -27.86
N LEU A 58 7.78 10.37 -26.84
CA LEU A 58 8.18 8.97 -26.68
C LEU A 58 7.64 8.08 -27.80
N ALA A 59 6.40 8.31 -28.24
CA ALA A 59 5.78 7.57 -29.34
C ALA A 59 6.51 7.82 -30.67
N VAL A 60 6.87 9.06 -30.97
CA VAL A 60 7.67 9.40 -32.16
C VAL A 60 9.06 8.76 -32.08
N LYS A 61 9.71 8.83 -30.92
CA LYS A 61 11.02 8.20 -30.72
C LYS A 61 10.96 6.68 -30.90
N TRP A 62 9.89 6.05 -30.42
CA TRP A 62 9.64 4.63 -30.62
C TRP A 62 9.44 4.31 -32.12
N LEU A 63 8.54 5.02 -32.80
CA LEU A 63 8.28 4.86 -34.25
C LEU A 63 9.57 4.90 -35.08
N VAL A 64 10.42 5.92 -34.84
CA VAL A 64 11.70 6.08 -35.54
C VAL A 64 12.66 4.95 -35.22
N ARG A 65 12.69 4.48 -33.96
CA ARG A 65 13.61 3.41 -33.54
C ARG A 65 13.24 2.04 -34.10
N THR A 66 11.95 1.80 -34.32
CA THR A 66 11.40 0.52 -34.80
C THR A 66 11.00 0.55 -36.28
N ASP A 67 11.27 1.65 -36.97
CA ASP A 67 10.92 1.89 -38.38
C ASP A 67 9.44 1.58 -38.67
N GLN A 68 8.54 2.08 -37.81
CA GLN A 68 7.11 1.85 -37.92
C GLN A 68 6.41 3.03 -38.61
N PRO A 69 5.33 2.78 -39.38
CA PRO A 69 4.54 3.84 -39.97
C PRO A 69 3.74 4.59 -38.88
N LEU A 70 3.37 5.85 -39.15
CA LEU A 70 2.55 6.63 -38.21
C LEU A 70 1.21 5.95 -37.87
N SER A 71 0.66 5.17 -38.80
CA SER A 71 -0.57 4.39 -38.60
C SER A 71 -0.44 3.30 -37.52
N ALA A 72 0.78 2.96 -37.09
CA ALA A 72 0.99 2.00 -36.01
C ALA A 72 0.40 2.48 -34.66
N LEU A 73 0.33 3.80 -34.44
CA LEU A 73 -0.28 4.37 -33.23
C LEU A 73 -1.81 4.26 -33.21
N GLU A 74 -2.43 4.12 -34.38
CA GLU A 74 -3.88 3.94 -34.54
C GLU A 74 -4.30 2.46 -34.57
N HIS A 75 -3.31 1.56 -34.62
CA HIS A 75 -3.57 0.14 -34.73
C HIS A 75 -4.23 -0.41 -33.46
N PRO A 76 -5.37 -1.14 -33.55
CA PRO A 76 -6.11 -1.62 -32.38
C PRO A 76 -5.24 -2.37 -31.36
N ALA A 77 -4.35 -3.26 -31.83
CA ALA A 77 -3.46 -4.02 -30.95
C ALA A 77 -2.47 -3.13 -30.14
N PHE A 78 -2.05 -1.99 -30.69
CA PHE A 78 -1.21 -1.04 -29.96
C PHE A 78 -2.02 -0.34 -28.87
N VAL A 79 -3.25 0.08 -29.18
CA VAL A 79 -4.18 0.69 -28.22
C VAL A 79 -4.50 -0.29 -27.08
N ASP A 80 -4.86 -1.52 -27.41
CA ASP A 80 -5.16 -2.58 -26.42
C ASP A 80 -3.99 -2.83 -25.47
N MET A 81 -2.75 -2.83 -26.00
CA MET A 81 -1.53 -2.99 -25.20
C MET A 81 -1.33 -1.83 -24.21
N ILE A 82 -1.52 -0.59 -24.65
CA ILE A 82 -1.39 0.60 -23.79
C ILE A 82 -2.49 0.61 -22.73
N GLU A 83 -3.73 0.28 -23.10
CA GLU A 83 -4.85 0.18 -22.14
C GLU A 83 -4.62 -0.89 -21.08
N MET A 84 -4.10 -2.06 -21.47
CA MET A 84 -3.75 -3.12 -20.54
C MET A 84 -2.65 -2.66 -19.57
N ALA A 85 -1.61 -2.00 -20.07
CA ALA A 85 -0.51 -1.49 -19.25
C ALA A 85 -0.96 -0.37 -18.29
N ALA A 86 -1.90 0.47 -18.69
CA ALA A 86 -2.44 1.55 -17.85
C ALA A 86 -3.34 1.04 -16.70
N LYS A 87 -3.91 -0.16 -16.83
CA LYS A 87 -4.78 -0.80 -15.82
C LYS A 87 -4.02 -1.65 -14.79
N ALA A 88 -2.73 -1.92 -15.01
CA ALA A 88 -1.87 -2.73 -14.14
C ALA A 88 -1.30 -1.89 -12.97
#